data_AF-A0A4Y2UX88-F1
#
_entry.id   AF-A0A4Y2UX88-F1
#
_cell.length_a   1.000
_cell.length_b   1.000
_cell.length_c   1.000
_cell.angle_alpha   90.00
_cell.angle_beta   90.00
_cell.angle_gamma   90.00
#
_symmetry.space_group_name_H-M   'P 1'
#
loop_
_entity.id
_entity.type
_entity.pdbx_description
1 polymer ?
#
loop_
_entity_poly.entity_id
_entity_poly.type
_entity_poly.pdbx_seq_one_letter_code
_entity_poly.pdbx_strand_id
1 'polypeptide(L)'
;MTYVHAFIAVDKLLQDLPNCSLAFGGKVILLGGDFRQVLPVVLKGSRSLTLASCLKKHNLWSKFIKLNLIKNMRALETERKFSNWLLEIGEGKSGDMLILI
;
A
#
# COMPACT_ATOMS: atom_id res chain seq x y z
N MET A 1 6.33 -2.99 2.96
CA MET A 1 4.86 -3.13 3.07
C MET A 1 4.49 -3.52 4.49
N THR A 2 3.40 -2.98 5.02
CA THR A 2 2.97 -3.19 6.42
C THR A 2 1.75 -4.12 6.46
N TYR A 3 1.79 -5.10 7.36
CA TYR A 3 0.67 -6.02 7.61
C TYR A 3 -0.54 -5.25 8.16
N VAL A 4 -1.75 -5.53 7.67
CA VAL A 4 -2.95 -4.73 8.01
C VAL A 4 -3.22 -4.59 9.51
N HIS A 5 -2.90 -5.60 10.32
CA HIS A 5 -3.04 -5.56 11.78
C HIS A 5 -2.24 -4.44 12.45
N ALA A 6 -1.10 -4.01 11.89
CA ALA A 6 -0.39 -2.86 12.45
C ALA A 6 -1.22 -1.57 12.33
N PHE A 7 -1.91 -1.37 11.21
CA PHE A 7 -2.82 -0.22 11.06
C PHE A 7 -4.02 -0.31 12.00
N ILE A 8 -4.57 -1.52 12.20
CA ILE A 8 -5.68 -1.75 13.13
C ILE A 8 -5.24 -1.48 14.57
N ALA A 9 -4.04 -1.91 14.96
CA ALA A 9 -3.49 -1.66 16.28
C ALA A 9 -3.31 -0.15 16.52
N VAL A 10 -2.78 0.58 15.54
CA VAL A 10 -2.65 2.04 15.62
C VAL A 10 -4.01 2.73 15.65
N ASP A 11 -4.97 2.32 14.82
CA ASP A 11 -6.34 2.84 14.81
C ASP A 11 -7.00 2.71 16.19
N LYS A 12 -6.94 1.50 16.77
CA LYS A 12 -7.49 1.22 18.10
C LYS A 12 -6.77 2.01 19.19
N LEU A 13 -5.44 2.00 19.21
CA LEU A 13 -4.66 2.74 20.21
C LEU A 13 -5.03 4.24 20.20
N LEU A 14 -5.16 4.83 19.01
CA LEU A 14 -5.52 6.24 18.89
C LEU A 14 -6.99 6.51 19.22
N GLN A 15 -7.88 5.52 19.13
CA GLN A 15 -9.26 5.63 19.61
C GLN A 15 -9.33 5.52 21.14
N ASP A 16 -8.57 4.60 21.73
CA ASP A 16 -8.61 4.28 23.16
C ASP A 16 -8.02 5.42 24.02
N LEU A 17 -6.88 5.98 23.62
CA LEU A 17 -6.19 7.05 24.38
C LEU A 17 -7.09 8.27 24.69
N PRO A 18 -7.78 8.88 23.71
CA PRO A 18 -8.71 9.99 23.94
C PRO A 18 -10.16 9.54 24.17
N ASN A 19 -10.45 8.24 24.22
CA ASN A 19 -11.80 7.68 24.22
C ASN A 19 -12.68 8.26 23.08
N CYS A 20 -12.17 8.22 21.85
CA CYS A 20 -12.81 8.76 20.65
C CYS A 20 -13.00 7.66 19.61
N SER A 21 -14.25 7.36 19.24
CA SER A 21 -14.58 6.28 18.29
C SER A 21 -14.37 6.64 16.82
N LEU A 22 -13.94 7.87 16.51
CA LEU A 22 -13.58 8.26 15.15
C LEU A 22 -12.34 7.49 14.69
N ALA A 23 -12.22 7.24 13.38
CA ALA A 23 -11.05 6.58 12.82
C ALA A 23 -9.75 7.30 13.25
N PHE A 24 -8.79 6.53 13.72
CA PHE A 24 -7.52 6.96 14.29
C PHE A 24 -7.68 8.03 15.39
N GLY A 25 -8.73 7.95 16.19
CA GLY A 25 -9.01 8.95 17.25
C GLY A 25 -9.27 10.36 16.72
N GLY A 26 -9.71 10.48 15.46
CA GLY A 26 -9.91 11.76 14.78
C GLY A 26 -8.60 12.43 14.33
N LYS A 27 -7.47 11.73 14.35
CA LYS A 27 -6.19 12.26 13.84
C LYS A 27 -6.15 12.22 12.31
N VAL A 28 -5.49 13.21 11.72
CA VAL A 28 -5.18 13.21 10.29
C VAL A 28 -4.06 12.22 10.03
N ILE A 29 -4.33 11.20 9.22
CA ILE A 29 -3.37 10.17 8.84
C ILE A 29 -3.06 10.30 7.36
N LEU A 30 -1.78 10.46 7.04
CA LEU A 30 -1.27 10.39 5.67
C LEU A 30 -0.44 9.11 5.51
N LEU A 31 -0.86 8.25 4.59
CA LEU A 31 -0.11 7.06 4.21
C LEU A 31 0.54 7.29 2.84
N GLY A 32 1.82 6.98 2.74
CA GLY A 32 2.57 6.99 1.48
C GLY A 32 3.08 5.59 1.17
N GLY A 33 3.00 5.20 -0.11
CA GLY A 33 3.51 3.91 -0.56
C GLY A 33 3.07 3.58 -1.99
N ASP A 34 3.62 2.49 -2.51
CA ASP A 34 3.28 1.96 -3.83
C ASP A 34 2.97 0.47 -3.74
N PHE A 35 1.72 0.10 -4.02
CA PHE A 35 1.25 -1.28 -3.97
C PHE A 35 1.78 -2.16 -5.11
N ARG A 36 2.49 -1.58 -6.08
CA ARG A 36 3.12 -2.29 -7.19
C ARG A 36 4.53 -2.79 -6.86
N GLN A 37 5.07 -2.43 -5.68
CA GLN A 37 6.42 -2.83 -5.28
C GLN A 37 6.45 -4.25 -4.71
N VAL A 38 6.00 -4.44 -3.47
CA VAL A 38 6.03 -5.72 -2.75
C VAL A 38 4.77 -5.86 -1.90
N LEU A 39 4.30 -7.08 -1.68
CA LEU A 39 3.19 -7.37 -0.76
C LEU A 39 3.69 -7.48 0.70
N PRO A 40 2.81 -7.52 1.72
CA PRO A 40 3.20 -7.87 3.08
C PRO A 40 3.80 -9.28 3.12
N VAL A 41 4.91 -9.45 3.83
CA VAL A 41 5.50 -10.77 4.04
C VAL A 41 4.70 -11.50 5.12
N VAL A 42 4.20 -12.69 4.81
CA VAL A 42 3.50 -13.58 5.76
C VAL A 42 4.29 -14.88 5.86
N LEU A 43 4.87 -15.13 7.03
CA LEU A 43 5.72 -16.31 7.25
C LEU A 43 4.89 -17.59 7.02
N LYS A 44 5.34 -18.44 6.08
CA LYS A 44 4.63 -19.66 5.67
C LYS A 44 3.17 -19.40 5.23
N GLY A 45 2.88 -18.16 4.82
CA GLY A 45 1.55 -17.76 4.35
C GLY A 45 1.28 -18.24 2.94
N SER A 46 0.04 -18.63 2.69
CA SER A 46 -0.46 -18.85 1.34
C SER A 46 -0.64 -17.51 0.62
N ARG A 47 -0.77 -17.56 -0.71
CA ARG A 47 -1.10 -16.37 -1.53
C ARG A 47 -2.38 -15.68 -1.04
N SER A 48 -3.40 -16.44 -0.64
CA SER A 48 -4.65 -15.88 -0.12
C SER A 48 -4.45 -15.16 1.21
N LEU A 49 -3.62 -15.73 2.10
CA LEU A 49 -3.24 -15.07 3.35
C LEU A 49 -2.49 -13.76 3.08
N THR A 50 -1.46 -13.78 2.23
CA THR A 50 -0.72 -12.57 1.84
C THR A 50 -1.63 -11.47 1.31
N LEU A 51 -2.59 -11.83 0.44
CA LEU A 51 -3.56 -10.87 -0.07
C LEU A 51 -4.48 -10.34 1.04
N ALA A 52 -4.97 -11.20 1.94
CA ALA A 52 -5.82 -10.79 3.07
C ALA A 52 -5.07 -9.87 4.05
N SER A 53 -3.75 -9.99 4.14
CA SER A 53 -2.88 -9.13 4.96
C SER A 53 -2.69 -7.73 4.38
N CYS A 54 -3.07 -7.48 3.13
CA CYS A 54 -2.96 -6.17 2.50
C CYS A 54 -4.02 -5.20 3.02
N LEU A 55 -3.61 -3.96 3.33
CA LEU A 55 -4.53 -2.90 3.73
C LEU A 55 -5.68 -2.72 2.73
N LYS A 56 -5.42 -2.82 1.41
CA LYS A 56 -6.42 -2.71 0.34
C LYS A 56 -7.57 -3.73 0.44
N LYS A 57 -7.39 -4.84 1.16
CA LYS A 57 -8.42 -5.87 1.35
C LYS A 57 -9.27 -5.65 2.62
N HIS A 58 -8.89 -4.72 3.48
CA HIS A 58 -9.58 -4.47 4.74
C HIS A 58 -10.48 -3.23 4.67
N ASN A 59 -11.56 -3.23 5.46
CA ASN A 59 -12.55 -2.15 5.50
C ASN A 59 -11.96 -0.78 5.87
N LEU A 60 -10.83 -0.75 6.56
CA LEU A 60 -10.12 0.50 6.89
C LEU A 60 -9.70 1.27 5.63
N TRP A 61 -9.45 0.57 4.51
CA TRP A 61 -9.05 1.20 3.25
C TRP A 61 -10.11 2.13 2.66
N SER A 62 -11.40 1.84 2.85
CA SER A 62 -12.48 2.70 2.34
C SER A 62 -12.58 4.03 3.08
N LYS A 63 -11.96 4.15 4.27
CA LYS A 63 -11.92 5.40 5.04
C LYS A 63 -10.89 6.40 4.52
N PHE A 64 -9.97 5.99 3.64
CA PHE A 64 -8.93 6.87 3.10
C PHE A 64 -9.36 7.52 1.79
N ILE A 65 -9.00 8.80 1.65
CA ILE A 65 -9.00 9.50 0.37
C ILE A 65 -7.74 9.09 -0.39
N LYS A 66 -7.88 8.73 -1.66
CA LYS A 66 -6.78 8.23 -2.50
C LYS A 66 -6.23 9.38 -3.33
N LEU A 67 -4.96 9.69 -3.15
CA LEU A 67 -4.23 10.68 -3.92
C LEU A 67 -3.10 9.96 -4.67
N ASN A 68 -2.93 10.27 -5.96
CA ASN A 68 -1.93 9.64 -6.80
C ASN A 68 -0.87 10.67 -7.21
N LEU A 69 0.40 10.32 -7.00
CA LEU A 69 1.52 11.07 -7.56
C LEU A 69 1.76 10.56 -8.99
N ILE A 70 1.58 11.44 -9.98
CA ILE A 70 1.65 11.08 -11.41
C ILE A 70 2.98 11.43 -12.07
N LYS A 71 3.77 12.31 -11.46
CA LYS A 71 5.06 12.76 -12.01
C LYS A 71 6.20 11.99 -11.33
N ASN A 72 6.94 11.20 -12.11
CA ASN A 72 8.21 10.64 -11.64
C ASN A 72 9.23 11.78 -11.52
N MET A 73 9.68 12.06 -10.29
CA MET A 73 10.69 13.09 -10.01
C MET A 73 12.10 12.51 -9.85
N ARG A 74 12.24 11.18 -9.90
CA ARG A 74 13.53 10.49 -9.75
C ARG A 74 14.20 10.23 -11.09
N ALA A 75 13.43 9.81 -12.09
CA ALA A 75 13.95 9.52 -13.42
C ALA A 75 14.30 10.81 -14.17
N LEU A 76 15.42 10.81 -14.87
CA LEU A 76 15.78 11.89 -15.78
C LEU A 76 14.86 11.88 -17.01
N GLU A 77 14.76 13.02 -17.68
CA GLU A 77 13.97 13.18 -18.91
C GLU A 77 14.39 12.16 -20.00
N THR A 78 15.70 11.90 -20.08
CA THR A 78 16.30 10.92 -21.00
C THR A 78 15.93 9.48 -20.67
N GLU A 79 15.54 9.18 -19.43
CA GLU A 79 15.20 7.85 -18.94
C GLU A 79 13.69 7.56 -18.98
N ARG A 80 12.88 8.47 -19.54
CA ARG A 80 11.42 8.35 -19.53
C ARG A 80 10.92 7.03 -20.12
N LYS A 81 11.55 6.54 -21.19
CA LYS A 81 11.19 5.24 -21.80
C LYS A 81 11.34 4.09 -20.81
N PHE A 82 12.45 4.05 -20.09
CA PHE A 82 12.73 3.03 -19.08
C PHE A 82 11.79 3.16 -17.87
N SER A 83 11.56 4.40 -17.38
CA SER A 83 10.60 4.63 -16.31
C SER A 83 9.18 4.20 -16.68
N ASN A 84 8.74 4.45 -17.91
CA ASN A 84 7.41 4.03 -18.37
C ASN A 84 7.32 2.51 -18.46
N TRP A 85 8.37 1.85 -18.94
CA TRP A 85 8.44 0.39 -18.96
C TRP A 85 8.37 -0.22 -17.55
N LEU A 86 9.06 0.35 -16.55
CA LEU A 86 8.95 -0.09 -15.16
C LEU A 86 7.53 0.08 -14.61
N LEU A 87 6.81 1.14 -15.00
CA LEU A 87 5.41 1.32 -14.62
C LEU A 87 4.53 0.23 -15.24
N GLU A 88 4.73 -0.11 -16.51
CA GLU A 88 4.00 -1.20 -17.16
C GLU A 88 4.23 -2.56 -16.48
N ILE A 89 5.46 -2.84 -16.03
CA ILE A 89 5.73 -4.03 -15.21
C ILE A 89 4.94 -3.98 -13.90
N GLY A 90 4.97 -2.85 -13.19
CA GLY A 90 4.22 -2.69 -11.94
C GLY A 90 2.71 -2.83 -12.08
N GLU A 91 2.15 -2.51 -13.27
CA GLU A 91 0.73 -2.71 -13.61
C GLU A 91 0.43 -4.12 -14.16
N GLY A 92 1.45 -4.97 -14.33
CA GLY A 92 1.30 -6.30 -14.92
C GLY A 92 0.94 -6.29 -16.42
N LYS A 93 1.31 -5.22 -17.15
CA LYS A 93 1.04 -5.05 -18.58
C LYS A 93 2.21 -5.48 -19.48
N SER A 94 3.42 -5.51 -18.93
CA SER A 94 4.67 -5.86 -19.62
C SER A 94 5.51 -6.78 -18.73
N GLY A 95 6.38 -7.59 -19.36
CA GLY A 95 7.25 -8.57 -18.71
C GLY A 95 6.59 -9.96 -18.63
N ASP A 96 7.22 -10.96 -19.25
CA ASP A 96 6.85 -12.36 -19.07
C ASP A 96 6.91 -12.71 -17.59
N MET A 97 5.79 -13.13 -16.99
CA MET A 97 5.63 -13.61 -15.60
C MET A 97 6.79 -13.26 -14.66
N LEU A 98 7.07 -11.97 -14.47
CA LEU A 98 7.95 -11.53 -13.40
C LEU A 98 7.13 -11.68 -12.12
N ILE A 99 7.24 -12.86 -11.50
CA ILE A 99 6.80 -13.11 -10.13
C ILE A 99 7.75 -12.31 -9.24
N LEU A 100 7.51 -11.01 -9.14
CA LEU A 100 8.02 -10.19 -8.06
C LEU A 100 7.20 -10.57 -6.82
N ILE A 101 7.85 -11.31 -5.92
CA ILE A 101 7.36 -11.74 -4.61
C ILE A 101 7.14 -10.50 -3.73
#